data_AF-A0A7X7RJK0-F1
#
_entry.id   AF-A0A7X7RJK0-F1
#
_cell.length_a   1.000
_cell.length_b   1.000
_cell.length_c   1.000
_cell.angle_alpha   90.00
_cell.angle_beta   90.00
_cell.angle_gamma   90.00
#
_symmetry.space_group_name_H-M   'P 1'
#
loop_
_entity.id
_entity.type
_entity.pdbx_description
1 polymer ?
#
loop_
_entity_poly.entity_id
_entity_poly.type
_entity_poly.pdbx_seq_one_letter_code
_entity_poly.pdbx_strand_id
1 'polypeptide(L)'
;DHIDYIAKLIGVDHVAIGTDNTYHGKHPEGVSGYPNARYKGNAFWGNWGRSGGMPVPPTDESVAGSLAWTNWPLYTVGLVMRGYSDEDIAKVLGQNFLRVLKANEPERMVHAADLALH
;
A
#
# COMPACT_ATOMS: atom_id res chain seq x y z
N ASP A 1 9.87 -5.22 13.83
CA ASP A 1 11.28 -4.80 13.83
C ASP A 1 11.56 -3.72 12.81
N HIS A 2 11.23 -3.92 11.53
CA HIS A 2 11.49 -2.90 10.51
C HIS A 2 10.85 -1.53 10.80
N ILE A 3 9.57 -1.50 11.18
CA ILE A 3 8.87 -0.28 11.58
C ILE A 3 9.60 0.43 12.73
N ASP A 4 10.02 -0.35 13.74
CA ASP A 4 10.70 0.18 14.93
C ASP A 4 12.09 0.74 14.60
N TYR A 5 12.83 0.07 13.73
CA TYR A 5 14.11 0.55 13.25
C TYR A 5 13.97 1.90 12.52
N ILE A 6 13.02 2.02 11.60
CA ILE A 6 12.81 3.26 10.85
C ILE A 6 12.35 4.38 11.78
N ALA A 7 11.42 4.10 12.71
CA ALA A 7 10.95 5.08 13.67
C ALA A 7 12.10 5.63 14.54
N LYS A 8 13.05 4.79 14.95
CA LYS A 8 14.27 5.21 15.67
C LYS A 8 15.24 6.00 14.80
N LEU A 9 15.30 5.70 13.50
CA LEU A 9 16.24 6.34 12.58
C LEU A 9 15.80 7.74 12.16
N ILE A 10 14.53 7.92 11.79
CA ILE A 10 14.02 9.16 11.18
C ILE A 10 12.87 9.81 11.96
N GLY A 11 12.44 9.21 13.07
CA GLY A 11 11.30 9.68 13.86
C GLY A 11 9.97 9.08 13.38
N VAL A 12 9.08 8.83 14.34
CA VAL A 12 7.78 8.19 14.10
C VAL A 12 6.86 9.00 13.20
N ASP A 13 7.01 10.33 13.15
CA ASP A 13 6.22 11.22 12.28
C ASP A 13 6.47 10.99 10.77
N HIS A 14 7.49 10.20 10.42
CA HIS A 14 7.92 9.93 9.05
C HIS A 14 7.70 8.46 8.62
N VAL A 15 6.92 7.68 9.38
CA VAL A 15 6.70 6.25 9.12
C VAL A 15 5.24 5.96 8.80
N ALA A 16 5.00 5.15 7.77
CA ALA A 16 3.69 4.62 7.39
C ALA A 16 3.82 3.18 6.86
N ILE A 17 2.70 2.47 6.76
CA ILE A 17 2.67 1.07 6.31
C ILE A 17 2.21 1.00 4.85
N GLY A 18 2.96 0.29 4.02
CA GLY A 18 2.57 -0.10 2.65
C GLY A 18 2.92 -1.56 2.42
N THR A 19 1.92 -2.45 2.48
CA THR A 19 2.13 -3.91 2.46
C THR A 19 2.36 -4.48 1.06
N ASP A 20 2.12 -3.70 0.01
CA ASP A 20 2.22 -4.11 -1.40
C ASP A 20 1.42 -5.39 -1.74
N ASN A 21 0.44 -5.74 -0.89
CA ASN A 21 -0.41 -6.93 -0.99
C ASN A 21 -1.82 -6.56 -0.52
N THR A 22 -2.83 -6.98 -1.29
CA THR A 22 -4.25 -6.78 -0.98
C THR A 22 -5.03 -8.06 -1.22
N TYR A 23 -6.36 -8.02 -1.02
CA TYR A 23 -7.22 -9.09 -1.47
C TYR A 23 -7.10 -9.27 -3.00
N HIS A 24 -6.45 -10.35 -3.43
CA HIS A 24 -6.45 -10.77 -4.82
C HIS A 24 -7.64 -11.69 -5.08
N GLY A 25 -8.76 -11.09 -5.48
CA GLY A 25 -9.90 -11.86 -5.99
C GLY A 25 -9.57 -12.52 -7.34
N LYS A 26 -10.20 -13.66 -7.62
CA LYS A 26 -10.19 -14.23 -8.97
C LYS A 26 -10.75 -13.19 -9.94
N HIS A 27 -10.08 -12.99 -11.08
CA HIS A 27 -10.63 -12.14 -12.14
C HIS A 27 -11.99 -12.71 -12.60
N PRO A 28 -12.99 -11.85 -12.85
CA PRO A 28 -14.27 -12.32 -13.37
C PRO A 28 -14.08 -13.02 -14.72
N GLU A 29 -14.83 -14.10 -14.94
CA GLU A 29 -14.82 -14.77 -16.24
C GLU A 29 -15.22 -13.81 -17.36
N GLY A 30 -14.51 -13.85 -18.49
CA GLY A 30 -14.75 -12.96 -19.63
C GLY A 30 -14.17 -11.55 -19.52
N VAL A 31 -13.61 -11.16 -18.37
CA VAL A 31 -12.85 -9.90 -18.23
C VAL A 31 -11.39 -10.17 -18.58
N SER A 32 -11.04 -9.97 -19.85
CA SER A 32 -9.64 -9.90 -20.28
C SER A 32 -9.16 -8.45 -20.28
N GLY A 33 -7.89 -8.23 -19.94
CA GLY A 33 -7.31 -6.89 -19.78
C GLY A 33 -7.48 -5.98 -21.00
N TYR A 34 -7.24 -4.68 -20.83
CA TYR A 34 -7.49 -3.67 -21.86
C TYR A 34 -6.85 -4.05 -23.22
N PRO A 35 -7.65 -4.15 -24.31
CA PRO A 35 -7.17 -4.59 -25.62
C PRO A 35 -6.03 -3.74 -26.18
N ASN A 36 -5.92 -2.49 -25.73
CA ASN A 36 -4.89 -1.54 -26.14
C ASN A 36 -4.00 -1.10 -24.97
N ALA A 37 -3.89 -1.93 -23.92
CA ALA A 37 -2.95 -1.65 -22.84
C ALA A 37 -1.55 -1.44 -23.42
N ARG A 38 -0.92 -0.32 -23.07
CA ARG A 38 0.48 0.00 -23.42
C ARG A 38 1.44 -1.11 -22.95
N TYR A 39 1.04 -1.83 -21.90
CA TYR A 39 1.74 -2.95 -21.31
C TYR A 39 0.78 -4.14 -21.24
N LYS A 40 1.00 -5.16 -22.09
CA LYS A 40 0.27 -6.44 -22.04
C LYS A 40 1.16 -7.50 -21.38
N GLY A 41 0.65 -8.21 -20.37
CA GLY A 41 1.39 -9.22 -19.59
C GLY A 41 1.96 -8.69 -18.26
N ASN A 42 2.92 -9.41 -17.65
CA ASN A 42 3.63 -9.07 -16.39
C ASN A 42 4.50 -7.80 -16.48
N ALA A 43 4.16 -6.89 -17.39
CA ALA A 43 4.88 -5.69 -17.74
C ALA A 43 4.65 -4.53 -16.76
N PHE A 44 4.18 -4.80 -15.53
CA PHE A 44 4.41 -3.90 -14.39
C PHE A 44 5.92 -3.61 -14.24
N TRP A 45 6.76 -4.57 -14.64
CA TRP A 45 8.22 -4.50 -14.65
C TRP A 45 8.84 -4.02 -15.97
N GLY A 46 8.07 -3.39 -16.88
CA GLY A 46 8.55 -2.95 -18.20
C GLY A 46 9.76 -2.00 -18.18
N ASN A 47 10.11 -1.43 -17.02
CA ASN A 47 11.29 -0.59 -16.78
C ASN A 47 12.52 -1.34 -16.25
N TRP A 48 12.44 -2.64 -15.94
CA TRP A 48 13.52 -3.45 -15.34
C TRP A 48 14.29 -4.29 -16.37
N GLY A 49 14.45 -3.76 -17.58
CA GLY A 49 15.24 -4.35 -18.67
C GLY A 49 14.54 -5.52 -19.40
N ARG A 50 14.75 -5.61 -20.72
CA ARG A 50 14.24 -6.72 -21.56
C ARG A 50 14.83 -8.09 -21.21
N SER A 51 15.90 -8.13 -20.41
CA SER A 51 16.74 -9.31 -20.22
C SER A 51 16.51 -10.03 -18.89
N GLY A 52 15.59 -9.58 -18.05
CA GLY A 52 15.41 -10.14 -16.72
C GLY A 52 14.02 -9.91 -16.18
N GLY A 53 13.06 -10.73 -16.63
CA GLY A 53 11.87 -10.96 -15.80
C GLY A 53 12.36 -11.42 -14.42
N MET A 54 11.76 -10.90 -13.34
CA MET A 54 12.22 -11.30 -12.00
C MET A 54 12.17 -12.83 -11.88
N PRO A 55 13.25 -13.47 -11.38
CA PRO A 55 13.28 -14.89 -11.12
C PRO A 55 12.57 -15.19 -9.79
N VAL A 56 11.47 -14.48 -9.47
CA VAL A 56 10.62 -14.90 -8.35
C VAL A 56 9.72 -15.98 -8.93
N PRO A 57 9.91 -17.25 -8.55
CA PRO A 57 8.88 -18.23 -8.81
C PRO A 57 7.57 -17.68 -8.23
N PRO A 58 6.43 -17.92 -8.90
CA PRO A 58 5.16 -17.50 -8.37
C PRO A 58 5.06 -18.02 -6.92
N THR A 59 4.98 -17.12 -5.96
CA THR A 59 4.73 -17.53 -4.58
C THR A 59 3.28 -18.04 -4.51
N ASP A 60 3.01 -19.01 -3.63
CA ASP A 60 1.65 -19.51 -3.42
C ASP A 60 0.67 -18.35 -3.16
N GLU A 61 1.11 -17.33 -2.43
CA GLU A 61 0.34 -16.10 -2.19
C GLU A 61 0.04 -15.28 -3.46
N SER A 62 1.01 -15.16 -4.38
CA SER A 62 0.83 -14.40 -5.63
C SER A 62 -0.06 -15.12 -6.65
N VAL A 63 -0.19 -16.44 -6.54
CA VAL A 63 -0.98 -17.28 -7.48
C VAL A 63 -2.34 -17.65 -6.93
N ALA A 64 -2.40 -18.09 -5.67
CA ALA A 64 -3.61 -18.57 -5.02
C ALA A 64 -4.32 -17.48 -4.20
N GLY A 65 -3.68 -16.31 -4.06
CA GLY A 65 -4.11 -15.25 -3.16
C GLY A 65 -3.57 -15.46 -1.74
N SER A 66 -3.55 -14.39 -0.96
CA SER A 66 -3.12 -14.41 0.44
C SER A 66 -4.24 -13.93 1.35
N LEU A 67 -4.32 -14.52 2.54
CA LEU A 67 -5.09 -13.99 3.67
C LEU A 67 -4.26 -13.08 4.57
N ALA A 68 -3.00 -12.77 4.23
CA ALA A 68 -2.15 -11.90 5.02
C ALA A 68 -2.78 -10.53 5.29
N TRP A 69 -3.67 -10.05 4.42
CA TRP A 69 -4.43 -8.82 4.63
C TRP A 69 -5.36 -8.88 5.86
N THR A 70 -5.83 -10.05 6.29
CA THR A 70 -6.63 -10.20 7.51
C THR A 70 -5.79 -10.03 8.78
N ASN A 71 -4.46 -10.15 8.66
CA ASN A 71 -3.53 -9.99 9.77
C ASN A 71 -3.18 -8.52 10.05
N TRP A 72 -3.83 -7.56 9.36
CA TRP A 72 -3.65 -6.13 9.61
C TRP A 72 -3.68 -5.73 11.10
N PRO A 73 -4.59 -6.26 11.94
CA PRO A 73 -4.60 -5.96 13.37
C PRO A 73 -3.29 -6.32 14.11
N LEU A 74 -2.49 -7.26 13.58
CA LEU A 74 -1.22 -7.66 14.20
C LEU A 74 -0.14 -6.57 14.13
N TYR A 75 -0.23 -5.61 13.19
CA TYR A 75 0.65 -4.44 13.22
C TYR A 75 0.42 -3.61 14.48
N THR A 76 -0.85 -3.37 14.83
CA THR A 76 -1.23 -2.67 16.05
C THR A 76 -0.76 -3.42 17.30
N VAL A 77 -1.01 -4.74 17.37
CA VAL A 77 -0.52 -5.59 18.48
C VAL A 77 1.01 -5.48 18.60
N GLY A 78 1.73 -5.59 17.49
CA GLY A 78 3.18 -5.50 17.47
C GLY A 78 3.73 -4.15 17.92
N LEU A 79 3.03 -3.04 17.66
CA LEU A 79 3.39 -1.70 18.12
C LEU A 79 3.10 -1.53 19.62
N VAL A 80 1.93 -1.99 20.09
CA VAL A 80 1.56 -1.99 21.52
C VAL A 80 2.59 -2.77 22.34
N MET A 81 2.94 -3.99 21.92
CA MET A 81 3.94 -4.81 22.60
C MET A 81 5.34 -4.17 22.64
N ARG A 82 5.62 -3.23 21.74
CA ARG A 82 6.88 -2.47 21.68
C ARG A 82 6.84 -1.15 22.47
N GLY A 83 5.70 -0.83 23.09
CA GLY A 83 5.55 0.35 23.95
C GLY A 83 5.29 1.66 23.20
N TYR A 84 4.81 1.60 21.95
CA TYR A 84 4.36 2.79 21.23
C TYR A 84 3.11 3.36 21.92
N SER A 85 3.01 4.69 22.01
CA SER A 85 1.81 5.36 22.52
C SER A 85 0.65 5.27 21.51
N ASP A 86 -0.57 5.47 21.97
CA ASP A 86 -1.75 5.47 21.11
C ASP A 86 -1.65 6.54 20.00
N GLU A 87 -1.07 7.70 20.32
CA GLU A 87 -0.81 8.77 19.36
C GLU A 87 0.17 8.33 18.28
N ASP A 88 1.27 7.68 18.67
CA ASP A 88 2.29 7.21 17.74
C ASP A 88 1.80 6.03 16.89
N ILE A 89 0.96 5.16 17.45
CA ILE A 89 0.27 4.12 16.69
C ILE A 89 -0.64 4.75 15.64
N ALA A 90 -1.45 5.75 16.00
CA ALA A 90 -2.34 6.43 15.06
C ALA A 90 -1.58 7.09 13.90
N LYS A 91 -0.39 7.65 14.18
CA LYS A 91 0.54 8.16 13.17
C LYS A 91 0.95 7.10 12.16
N VAL A 92 1.49 5.98 12.65
CA VAL A 92 1.98 4.87 11.80
C VAL A 92 0.86 4.22 11.00
N LEU A 93 -0.33 4.06 11.60
CA LEU A 93 -1.47 3.43 10.95
C LEU A 93 -2.10 4.30 9.84
N GLY A 94 -1.90 5.61 9.87
CA GLY A 94 -2.39 6.44 8.76
C GLY A 94 -2.30 7.94 8.91
N GLN A 95 -2.20 8.50 10.12
CA GLN A 95 -2.21 9.97 10.24
C GLN A 95 -0.98 10.62 9.57
N ASN A 96 0.18 9.95 9.56
CA ASN A 96 1.34 10.43 8.81
C ASN A 96 1.08 10.47 7.31
N PHE A 97 0.43 9.45 6.77
CA PHE A 97 0.07 9.40 5.36
C PHE A 97 -0.93 10.50 5.02
N LEU A 98 -1.98 10.68 5.84
CA LEU A 98 -2.97 11.74 5.67
C LEU A 98 -2.34 13.14 5.76
N ARG A 99 -1.41 13.36 6.70
CA ARG A 99 -0.66 14.60 6.83
C ARG A 99 0.10 14.93 5.54
N VAL A 100 0.76 13.95 4.94
CA VAL A 100 1.51 14.13 3.68
C VAL A 100 0.56 14.35 2.51
N LEU A 101 -0.54 13.59 2.40
CA LEU A 101 -1.55 13.81 1.36
C LEU A 101 -2.09 15.24 1.42
N LYS A 102 -2.49 15.70 2.61
CA LYS A 102 -2.99 17.05 2.83
C LYS A 102 -1.98 18.13 2.44
N ALA A 103 -0.71 17.93 2.79
CA ALA A 103 0.36 18.88 2.43
C ALA A 103 0.65 18.94 0.92
N ASN A 104 0.16 17.97 0.13
CA ASN A 104 0.34 17.88 -1.31
C ASN A 104 -0.99 17.97 -2.08
N GLU A 105 -2.05 18.49 -1.46
CA GLU A 105 -3.31 18.74 -2.16
C GLU A 105 -3.08 19.77 -3.27
N PRO A 106 -3.40 19.43 -4.54
CA PRO A 106 -3.25 20.37 -5.65
C PRO A 106 -4.29 21.49 -5.54
N GLU A 107 -3.95 22.69 -6.00
CA GLU A 107 -4.85 23.87 -5.99
C GLU A 107 -6.21 23.64 -6.69
N ARG A 108 -6.28 22.65 -7.59
CA ARG A 108 -7.49 22.28 -8.35
C ARG A 108 -8.23 21.06 -7.80
N MET A 109 -7.92 20.60 -6.58
CA MET A 109 -8.68 19.51 -5.97
C MET A 109 -10.12 19.97 -5.71
N VAL A 110 -11.09 19.20 -6.20
CA VAL A 110 -12.51 19.43 -5.90
C VAL A 110 -12.86 18.54 -4.71
N HIS A 111 -13.26 19.15 -3.59
CA HIS A 111 -13.73 18.39 -2.44
C HIS A 111 -15.20 18.06 -2.62
N ALA A 112 -15.63 16.92 -2.09
CA ALA A 112 -17.04 16.52 -2.11
C ALA A 112 -17.96 17.57 -1.44
N ALA A 113 -17.42 18.36 -0.50
CA ALA A 113 -18.12 19.48 0.13
C ALA A 113 -18.36 20.66 -0.83
N ASP A 114 -17.48 20.86 -1.83
CA ASP A 114 -17.62 21.94 -2.83
C ASP A 114 -18.77 21.66 -3.80
N LEU A 115 -19.10 20.37 -4.00
CA LEU A 115 -20.18 19.91 -4.87
C LEU A 115 -21.55 19.94 -4.19
N ALA A 116 -21.61 20.11 -2.85
CA ALA A 116 -22.86 20.14 -2.09
C ALA A 116 -23.53 21.53 -2.05
N LEU A 117 -22.97 22.52 -2.74
CA LEU A 117 -23.44 23.92 -2.78
C LEU A 117 -24.18 24.28 -4.09
N HIS A 118 -24.52 23.29 -4.92
CA HIS A 118 -25.31 23.46 -6.15
C HIS A 118 -26.50 22.49 -6.18
#